data_AF-H2L007-F1
#
_entry.id   AF-H2L007-F1
#
_cell.length_a   1.000
_cell.length_b   1.000
_cell.length_c   1.000
_cell.angle_alpha   90.00
_cell.angle_beta   90.00
_cell.angle_gamma   90.00
#
_symmetry.space_group_name_H-M   'P 1'
#
loop_
_entity.id
_entity.type
_entity.pdbx_description
1 polymer ?
#
loop_
_entity_poly.entity_id
_entity_poly.type
_entity_poly.pdbx_seq_one_letter_code
_entity_poly.pdbx_strand_id
1 'polypeptide(L)'
;MEEADAFIRDACRHLECSFADEDEIEFSTPQIFEFLVRCIWKIDNSSKQTISSYVYPKVITTRLQLGNAISNYLQKFHIRGDTALHTVLYGNINNLRSAFIELIRKLPADAQEAVSLDQGHQFLESVVKHEKSQPEWVPVYCRGLNRNREWKLPNNTPETFPLCNFNKPIPNSDPRKWISQYINSSHTEKDFNFKLTKPALPPKPIFAKKVDKEEETVEEATEENNENLVLQAEYEQKLAEYKALQEKRSQFEEQNRELENKLSKYKPELIEALDDPEAYVQKLMGKIAELNKQMEEDTQIIENTKQANAQKKLQMREELKNLGTDDEEIRRIQEMEADLEGVDERIESNVMLAEKLRKKLSKIDDDVQSMYVLEQRSKELDAMVRKQEQDMVKMQEERHALRKQEERESEAVNRSFAIIYNILLQVKISCSYFSHSYLRRAVLEGSSMEKNKIK
;
A
#
# COMPACT_ATOMS: atom_id res chain seq x y z
N MET A 1 17.58 -46.58 -12.56
CA MET A 1 18.07 -45.24 -12.16
C MET A 1 17.16 -44.18 -12.76
N GLU A 2 16.80 -44.27 -14.05
CA GLU A 2 15.87 -43.35 -14.72
C GLU A 2 14.45 -43.32 -14.12
N GLU A 3 13.90 -44.45 -13.65
CA GLU A 3 12.55 -44.50 -13.04
C GLU A 3 12.41 -43.63 -11.79
N ALA A 4 13.45 -43.59 -10.95
CA ALA A 4 13.45 -42.77 -9.75
C ALA A 4 13.53 -41.27 -10.08
N ASP A 5 14.15 -40.90 -11.21
CA ASP A 5 14.18 -39.51 -11.67
C ASP A 5 12.85 -39.11 -12.30
N ALA A 6 12.22 -40.00 -13.05
CA ALA A 6 10.87 -39.79 -13.56
C ALA A 6 9.88 -39.56 -12.39
N PHE A 7 10.01 -40.32 -11.32
CA PHE A 7 9.18 -40.17 -10.12
C PHE A 7 9.40 -38.83 -9.39
N ILE A 8 10.66 -38.40 -9.23
CA ILE A 8 10.97 -37.09 -8.64
C ILE A 8 10.47 -35.96 -9.53
N ARG A 9 10.58 -36.07 -10.86
CA ARG A 9 10.09 -35.08 -11.83
C ARG A 9 8.58 -34.94 -11.78
N ASP A 10 7.86 -36.06 -11.72
CA ASP A 10 6.41 -36.05 -11.58
C ASP A 10 5.99 -35.36 -10.28
N ALA A 11 6.67 -35.64 -9.17
CA ALA A 11 6.44 -34.92 -7.92
C ALA A 11 6.75 -33.41 -8.01
N CYS A 12 7.78 -32.99 -8.75
CA CYS A 12 8.05 -31.57 -9.00
C CYS A 12 6.91 -30.87 -9.75
N ARG A 13 6.26 -31.55 -10.70
CA ARG A 13 5.06 -31.03 -11.39
C ARG A 13 3.88 -30.88 -10.44
N HIS A 14 3.62 -31.91 -9.61
CA HIS A 14 2.55 -31.89 -8.61
C HIS A 14 2.74 -30.80 -7.53
N LEU A 15 4.00 -30.44 -7.23
CA LEU A 15 4.35 -29.40 -6.24
C LEU A 15 4.48 -27.99 -6.84
N GLU A 16 4.22 -27.84 -8.15
CA GLU A 16 4.33 -26.57 -8.89
C GLU A 16 5.71 -25.91 -8.70
N CYS A 17 6.77 -26.70 -8.77
CA CYS A 17 8.15 -26.18 -8.69
C CYS A 17 8.47 -25.33 -9.93
N SER A 18 9.21 -24.22 -9.77
CA SER A 18 9.52 -23.27 -10.85
C SER A 18 10.29 -23.87 -12.04
N PHE A 19 10.86 -25.07 -11.89
CA PHE A 19 11.75 -25.73 -12.84
C PHE A 19 11.19 -27.09 -13.30
N ALA A 20 9.89 -27.33 -13.11
CA ALA A 20 9.26 -28.63 -13.41
C ALA A 20 9.24 -28.98 -14.92
N ASP A 21 9.46 -27.99 -15.79
CA ASP A 21 9.41 -28.11 -17.25
C ASP A 21 10.79 -28.30 -17.91
N GLU A 22 11.89 -28.26 -17.16
CA GLU A 22 13.24 -28.48 -17.70
C GLU A 22 13.51 -29.99 -17.89
N ASP A 23 14.02 -30.37 -19.06
CA ASP A 23 14.22 -31.78 -19.44
C ASP A 23 15.44 -32.44 -18.77
N GLU A 24 16.44 -31.64 -18.37
CA GLU A 24 17.70 -32.11 -17.77
C GLU A 24 17.61 -32.22 -16.23
N ILE A 25 17.98 -33.38 -15.69
CA ILE A 25 17.92 -33.68 -14.24
C ILE A 25 19.27 -33.33 -13.57
N GLU A 26 19.75 -32.10 -13.79
CA GLU A 26 20.86 -31.55 -13.01
C GLU A 26 20.33 -30.47 -12.09
N PHE A 27 19.72 -30.87 -10.97
CA PHE A 27 19.19 -29.90 -10.02
C PHE A 27 20.33 -29.09 -9.41
N SER A 28 20.29 -27.79 -9.69
CA SER A 28 21.12 -26.81 -8.99
C SER A 28 20.74 -26.75 -7.50
N THR A 29 21.67 -26.33 -6.65
CA THR A 29 21.42 -26.16 -5.20
C THR A 29 20.16 -25.32 -4.90
N PRO A 30 19.86 -24.22 -5.62
CA PRO A 30 18.60 -23.50 -5.44
C PRO A 30 17.35 -24.32 -5.75
N GLN A 31 17.38 -25.16 -6.79
CA GLN A 31 16.24 -26.01 -7.18
C GLN A 31 16.01 -27.12 -6.14
N ILE A 32 17.08 -27.73 -5.62
CA ILE A 32 17.03 -28.68 -4.50
C ILE A 32 16.38 -28.03 -3.26
N PHE A 33 16.78 -26.80 -2.94
CA PHE A 33 16.24 -26.05 -1.82
C PHE A 33 14.73 -25.79 -1.98
N GLU A 34 14.32 -25.27 -3.15
CA GLU A 34 12.91 -25.00 -3.44
C GLU A 34 12.05 -26.26 -3.29
N PHE A 35 12.51 -27.38 -3.87
CA PHE A 35 11.81 -28.67 -3.80
C PHE A 35 11.62 -29.14 -2.35
N LEU A 36 12.68 -29.12 -1.55
CA LEU A 36 12.64 -29.52 -0.14
C LEU A 36 11.67 -28.67 0.67
N VAL A 37 11.70 -27.35 0.52
CA VAL A 37 10.80 -26.44 1.24
C VAL A 37 9.35 -26.69 0.86
N ARG A 38 9.04 -26.85 -0.43
CA ARG A 38 7.69 -27.13 -0.91
C ARG A 38 7.15 -28.46 -0.39
N CYS A 39 7.98 -29.50 -0.36
CA CYS A 39 7.62 -30.78 0.25
C CYS A 39 7.30 -30.63 1.74
N ILE A 40 8.16 -29.94 2.50
CA ILE A 40 7.97 -29.73 3.95
C ILE A 40 6.67 -28.95 4.21
N TRP A 41 6.36 -27.92 3.41
CA TRP A 41 5.12 -27.15 3.54
C TRP A 41 3.86 -27.97 3.28
N LYS A 42 3.92 -28.97 2.39
CA LYS A 42 2.79 -29.86 2.10
C LYS A 42 2.60 -30.92 3.19
N ILE A 43 3.67 -31.38 3.83
CA ILE A 43 3.60 -32.35 4.94
C ILE A 43 3.16 -31.66 6.24
N ASP A 44 3.71 -30.47 6.54
CA ASP A 44 3.45 -29.74 7.77
C ASP A 44 3.19 -28.25 7.46
N ASN A 45 1.91 -27.86 7.36
CA ASN A 45 1.54 -26.48 7.02
C ASN A 45 1.98 -25.47 8.10
N SER A 46 2.27 -25.91 9.33
CA SER A 46 2.79 -25.04 10.41
C SER A 46 4.23 -24.57 10.14
N SER A 47 4.97 -25.31 9.32
CA SER A 47 6.36 -25.00 8.96
C SER A 47 6.53 -23.70 8.17
N LYS A 48 5.46 -23.19 7.53
CA LYS A 48 5.44 -21.88 6.84
C LYS A 48 5.75 -20.70 7.76
N GLN A 49 5.52 -20.83 9.06
CA GLN A 49 5.89 -19.80 10.04
C GLN A 49 7.40 -19.75 10.27
N THR A 50 8.10 -20.88 10.15
CA THR A 50 9.56 -20.99 10.34
C THR A 50 10.33 -20.76 9.04
N ILE A 51 9.82 -21.31 7.93
CA ILE A 51 10.38 -21.16 6.58
C ILE A 51 9.36 -20.35 5.79
N SER A 52 9.58 -19.04 5.68
CA SER A 52 8.62 -18.10 5.08
C SER A 52 8.70 -18.00 3.56
N SER A 53 9.79 -18.50 2.95
CA SER A 53 10.00 -18.44 1.50
C SER A 53 10.70 -19.69 0.98
N TYR A 54 10.35 -20.09 -0.24
CA TYR A 54 11.00 -21.16 -1.01
C TYR A 54 12.14 -20.63 -1.90
N VAL A 55 12.37 -19.31 -1.92
CA VAL A 55 13.45 -18.68 -2.71
C VAL A 55 14.78 -18.85 -1.99
N TYR A 56 15.77 -19.39 -2.72
CA TYR A 56 17.11 -19.60 -2.17
C TYR A 56 17.78 -18.27 -1.77
N PRO A 57 18.15 -18.06 -0.49
CA PRO A 57 18.70 -16.78 -0.05
C PRO A 57 20.07 -16.46 -0.66
N LYS A 58 20.39 -15.18 -0.82
CA LYS A 58 21.74 -14.74 -1.26
C LYS A 58 22.74 -14.62 -0.10
N VAL A 59 22.25 -14.46 1.13
CA VAL A 59 23.06 -14.23 2.33
C VAL A 59 23.42 -15.55 3.02
N ILE A 60 24.70 -15.74 3.38
CA ILE A 60 25.19 -17.01 3.94
C ILE A 60 24.60 -17.36 5.31
N THR A 61 24.36 -16.37 6.17
CA THR A 61 23.81 -16.59 7.51
C THR A 61 22.37 -17.10 7.46
N THR A 62 21.56 -16.56 6.55
CA THR A 62 20.18 -17.01 6.36
C THR A 62 20.12 -18.40 5.72
N ARG A 63 21.05 -18.72 4.81
CA ARG A 63 21.22 -20.10 4.30
C ARG A 63 21.48 -21.08 5.43
N LEU A 64 22.41 -20.78 6.34
CA LEU A 64 22.71 -21.68 7.47
C LEU A 64 21.52 -21.86 8.41
N GLN A 65 20.77 -20.79 8.70
CA GLN A 65 19.57 -20.87 9.54
C GLN A 65 18.47 -21.72 8.90
N LEU A 66 18.17 -21.49 7.62
CA LEU A 66 17.16 -22.25 6.88
C LEU A 66 17.59 -23.69 6.64
N GLY A 67 18.87 -23.92 6.33
CA GLY A 67 19.44 -25.27 6.21
C GLY A 67 19.30 -26.07 7.50
N ASN A 68 19.54 -25.45 8.66
CA ASN A 68 19.32 -26.08 9.97
C ASN A 68 17.84 -26.38 10.21
N ALA A 69 16.95 -25.45 9.88
CA ALA A 69 15.51 -25.66 10.00
C ALA A 69 15.05 -26.85 9.13
N ILE A 70 15.46 -26.87 7.85
CA ILE A 70 15.14 -27.97 6.92
C ILE A 70 15.71 -29.29 7.44
N SER A 71 16.97 -29.33 7.86
CA SER A 71 17.59 -30.54 8.41
C SER A 71 16.82 -31.07 9.63
N ASN A 72 16.39 -30.18 10.53
CA ASN A 72 15.56 -30.55 11.69
C ASN A 72 14.18 -31.10 11.27
N TYR A 73 13.55 -30.53 10.24
CA TYR A 73 12.28 -31.05 9.71
C TYR A 73 12.45 -32.41 9.03
N LEU A 74 13.52 -32.60 8.25
CA LEU A 74 13.82 -33.89 7.63
C LEU A 74 14.11 -34.98 8.68
N GLN A 75 14.79 -34.63 9.77
CA GLN A 75 14.95 -35.52 10.94
C GLN A 75 13.62 -35.80 11.65
N LYS A 76 12.78 -34.77 11.86
CA LYS A 76 11.44 -34.90 12.44
C LYS A 76 10.57 -35.88 11.62
N PHE A 77 10.72 -35.89 10.30
CA PHE A 77 9.98 -36.79 9.40
C PHE A 77 10.59 -38.21 9.27
N HIS A 78 11.69 -38.50 9.96
CA HIS A 78 12.33 -39.82 10.01
C HIS A 78 12.72 -40.36 8.61
N ILE A 79 13.25 -39.48 7.75
CA ILE A 79 13.65 -39.81 6.38
C ILE A 79 14.97 -40.60 6.41
N ARG A 80 15.03 -41.75 5.74
CA ARG A 80 16.25 -42.57 5.56
C ARG A 80 17.08 -41.99 4.42
N GLY A 81 18.04 -41.15 4.78
CA GLY A 81 19.04 -40.60 3.88
C GLY A 81 19.99 -39.64 4.58
N ASP A 82 20.96 -39.09 3.85
CA ASP A 82 21.89 -38.09 4.38
C ASP A 82 21.20 -36.73 4.51
N THR A 83 20.52 -36.52 5.64
CA THR A 83 19.80 -35.26 5.95
C THR A 83 20.68 -34.24 6.69
N ALA A 84 21.99 -34.44 6.67
CA ALA A 84 22.94 -33.55 7.35
C ALA A 84 22.92 -32.15 6.71
N LEU A 85 23.19 -31.11 7.52
CA LEU A 85 23.17 -29.71 7.08
C LEU A 85 24.01 -29.47 5.82
N HIS A 86 25.21 -30.05 5.74
CA HIS A 86 26.09 -29.88 4.60
C HIS A 86 25.50 -30.48 3.31
N THR A 87 24.78 -31.60 3.43
CA THR A 87 24.11 -32.27 2.31
C THR A 87 22.89 -31.49 1.85
N VAL A 88 22.16 -30.85 2.77
CA VAL A 88 21.02 -29.98 2.42
C VAL A 88 21.48 -28.68 1.73
N LEU A 89 22.64 -28.14 2.12
CA LEU A 89 23.14 -26.86 1.59
C LEU A 89 24.03 -26.99 0.35
N TYR A 90 24.72 -28.11 0.19
CA TYR A 90 25.73 -28.30 -0.87
C TYR A 90 25.67 -29.69 -1.51
N GLY A 91 24.67 -30.50 -1.15
CA GLY A 91 24.51 -31.83 -1.72
C GLY A 91 24.09 -31.78 -3.18
N ASN A 92 24.54 -32.79 -3.91
CA ASN A 92 24.05 -33.09 -5.25
C ASN A 92 22.78 -33.96 -5.14
N ILE A 93 21.96 -33.98 -6.18
CA ILE A 93 20.77 -34.82 -6.30
C ILE A 93 21.07 -36.28 -5.96
N ASN A 94 22.25 -36.79 -6.34
CA ASN A 94 22.66 -38.17 -6.07
C ASN A 94 22.74 -38.50 -4.57
N ASN A 95 23.15 -37.54 -3.73
CA ASN A 95 23.25 -37.73 -2.28
C ASN A 95 21.87 -37.63 -1.60
N LEU A 96 20.98 -36.80 -2.13
CA LEU A 96 19.65 -36.55 -1.58
C LEU A 96 18.54 -37.39 -2.22
N ARG A 97 18.87 -38.22 -3.22
CA ARG A 97 17.91 -39.00 -4.00
C ARG A 97 17.04 -39.91 -3.14
N SER A 98 17.67 -40.69 -2.27
CA SER A 98 16.95 -41.58 -1.34
C SER A 98 16.07 -40.78 -0.38
N ALA A 99 16.56 -39.63 0.08
CA ALA A 99 15.80 -38.74 0.95
C ALA A 99 14.59 -38.11 0.22
N PHE A 100 14.74 -37.72 -1.04
CA PHE A 100 13.65 -37.19 -1.86
C PHE A 100 12.56 -38.23 -2.10
N ILE A 101 12.93 -39.46 -2.50
CA ILE A 101 11.94 -40.51 -2.74
C ILE A 101 11.14 -40.81 -1.47
N GLU A 102 11.79 -40.87 -0.32
CA GLU A 102 11.10 -41.11 0.95
C GLU A 102 10.28 -39.91 1.42
N LEU A 103 10.77 -38.68 1.18
CA LEU A 103 10.00 -37.46 1.42
C LEU A 103 8.73 -37.41 0.56
N ILE A 104 8.83 -37.77 -0.73
CA ILE A 104 7.70 -37.86 -1.67
C ILE A 104 6.71 -38.93 -1.19
N ARG A 105 7.19 -40.09 -0.73
CA ARG A 105 6.32 -41.14 -0.16
C ARG A 105 5.58 -40.70 1.11
N LYS A 106 6.09 -39.67 1.81
CA LYS A 106 5.46 -39.09 3.00
C LYS A 106 4.57 -37.90 2.68
N LEU A 107 4.52 -37.44 1.42
CA LEU A 107 3.52 -36.48 1.00
C LEU A 107 2.13 -37.11 1.21
N PRO A 108 1.14 -36.34 1.67
CA PRO A 108 -0.23 -36.80 1.64
C PRO A 108 -0.53 -37.16 0.18
N ALA A 109 -0.87 -38.43 -0.09
CA ALA A 109 -1.32 -38.80 -1.42
C ALA A 109 -2.48 -37.86 -1.74
N ASP A 110 -2.43 -37.19 -2.90
CA ASP A 110 -3.59 -36.49 -3.42
C ASP A 110 -4.68 -37.54 -3.47
N ALA A 111 -5.57 -37.46 -2.48
CA ALA A 111 -6.76 -38.26 -2.45
C ALA A 111 -7.39 -37.93 -3.79
N GLN A 112 -7.43 -38.94 -4.66
CA GLN A 112 -8.38 -38.96 -5.74
C GLN A 112 -9.68 -38.39 -5.19
N GLU A 113 -10.34 -37.58 -6.01
CA GLU A 113 -11.69 -37.10 -5.82
C GLU A 113 -12.69 -38.27 -5.71
N ALA A 114 -12.49 -39.18 -4.77
CA ALA A 114 -13.55 -39.88 -4.09
C ALA A 114 -14.11 -38.88 -3.11
N VAL A 115 -15.05 -38.07 -3.61
CA VAL A 115 -16.02 -37.35 -2.79
C VAL A 115 -16.74 -38.39 -1.93
N SER A 116 -16.15 -38.73 -0.79
CA SER A 116 -16.89 -39.34 0.30
C SER A 116 -17.68 -38.18 0.90
N LEU A 117 -18.97 -38.14 0.54
CA LEU A 117 -19.95 -37.15 1.02
C LEU A 117 -19.87 -36.97 2.55
N ASP A 118 -19.43 -38.00 3.27
CA ASP A 118 -19.47 -38.09 4.72
C ASP A 118 -18.36 -37.28 5.44
N GLN A 119 -17.16 -37.16 4.87
CA GLN A 119 -16.10 -36.33 5.49
C GLN A 119 -16.33 -34.83 5.26
N GLY A 120 -16.87 -34.46 4.09
CA GLY A 120 -17.29 -33.09 3.81
C GLY A 120 -18.42 -32.65 4.74
N HIS A 121 -19.41 -33.52 4.98
CA HIS A 121 -20.48 -33.25 5.93
C HIS A 121 -19.98 -33.16 7.38
N GLN A 122 -19.07 -34.02 7.82
CA GLN A 122 -18.50 -33.92 9.17
C GLN A 122 -17.61 -32.69 9.35
N PHE A 123 -16.84 -32.31 8.33
CA PHE A 123 -16.06 -31.06 8.34
C PHE A 123 -17.00 -29.85 8.37
N LEU A 124 -17.98 -29.77 7.49
CA LEU A 124 -18.97 -28.69 7.48
C LEU A 124 -19.77 -28.64 8.78
N GLU A 125 -20.16 -29.78 9.37
CA GLU A 125 -20.77 -29.80 10.70
C GLU A 125 -19.83 -29.28 11.78
N SER A 126 -18.55 -29.64 11.74
CA SER A 126 -17.56 -29.19 12.71
C SER A 126 -17.28 -27.69 12.57
N VAL A 127 -17.26 -27.17 11.34
CA VAL A 127 -17.11 -25.75 11.02
C VAL A 127 -18.35 -24.98 11.44
N VAL A 128 -19.56 -25.48 11.14
CA VAL A 128 -20.81 -24.85 11.57
C VAL A 128 -20.98 -24.91 13.09
N LYS A 129 -20.57 -26.00 13.75
CA LYS A 129 -20.54 -26.08 15.22
C LYS A 129 -19.51 -25.12 15.80
N HIS A 130 -18.34 -25.00 15.19
CA HIS A 130 -17.30 -24.07 15.61
C HIS A 130 -17.72 -22.61 15.41
N GLU A 131 -18.31 -22.27 14.26
CA GLU A 131 -18.84 -20.95 13.95
C GLU A 131 -20.02 -20.56 14.87
N LYS A 132 -20.93 -21.50 15.16
CA LYS A 132 -21.98 -21.30 16.17
C LYS A 132 -21.45 -21.19 17.61
N SER A 133 -20.31 -21.80 17.90
CA SER A 133 -19.65 -21.71 19.22
C SER A 133 -18.82 -20.44 19.38
N GLN A 134 -18.40 -19.82 18.27
CA GLN A 134 -17.76 -18.52 18.30
C GLN A 134 -18.82 -17.44 18.58
N PRO A 135 -18.54 -16.50 19.49
CA PRO A 135 -19.40 -15.33 19.62
C PRO A 135 -19.42 -14.59 18.28
N GLU A 136 -20.62 -14.39 17.73
CA GLU A 136 -20.82 -13.62 16.49
C GLU A 136 -19.98 -12.35 16.56
N TRP A 137 -19.13 -12.13 15.54
CA TRP A 137 -18.24 -10.99 15.56
C TRP A 137 -19.10 -9.73 15.52
N VAL A 138 -19.26 -9.14 16.70
CA VAL A 138 -19.92 -7.87 16.89
C VAL A 138 -18.91 -6.95 17.57
N PRO A 139 -18.88 -5.66 17.17
CA PRO A 139 -18.04 -4.66 17.84
C PRO A 139 -18.20 -4.75 19.36
N VAL A 140 -17.17 -4.38 20.13
CA VAL A 140 -17.17 -4.57 21.60
C VAL A 140 -18.39 -3.91 22.26
N TYR A 141 -18.82 -2.76 21.72
CA TYR A 141 -20.04 -2.03 22.10
C TYR A 141 -21.35 -2.63 21.56
N CYS A 142 -21.32 -3.82 20.97
CA CYS A 142 -22.48 -4.59 20.49
C CYS A 142 -22.68 -5.90 21.29
N ARG A 143 -21.69 -6.34 22.09
CA ARG A 143 -21.68 -7.64 22.78
C ARG A 143 -22.65 -7.77 23.96
N GLY A 144 -23.13 -6.64 24.50
CA GLY A 144 -24.08 -6.61 25.62
C GLY A 144 -25.56 -6.59 25.22
N LEU A 145 -25.84 -6.68 23.91
CA LEU A 145 -27.17 -6.52 23.32
C LEU A 145 -27.88 -7.88 23.29
N ASN A 146 -28.76 -8.13 24.24
CA ASN A 146 -29.55 -9.38 24.25
C ASN A 146 -30.63 -9.35 23.14
N ARG A 147 -31.20 -10.51 22.78
CA ARG A 147 -32.33 -10.64 21.82
C ARG A 147 -33.51 -9.71 22.12
N ASN A 148 -33.64 -9.24 23.36
CA ASN A 148 -34.66 -8.28 23.80
C ASN A 148 -34.26 -6.79 23.62
N ARG A 149 -33.14 -6.49 22.94
CA ARG A 149 -32.59 -5.13 22.73
C ARG A 149 -32.22 -4.39 24.01
N GLU A 150 -31.88 -5.13 25.07
CA GLU A 150 -31.41 -4.59 26.34
C GLU A 150 -29.89 -4.68 26.41
N TRP A 151 -29.25 -3.57 26.79
CA TRP A 151 -27.82 -3.47 27.06
C TRP A 151 -27.54 -3.81 28.52
N LYS A 152 -26.86 -4.94 28.79
CA LYS A 152 -26.39 -5.26 30.14
C LYS A 152 -24.87 -5.08 30.21
N LEU A 153 -24.43 -4.04 30.92
CA LEU A 153 -23.02 -3.89 31.29
C LEU A 153 -22.66 -4.85 32.43
N PRO A 154 -21.37 -5.18 32.63
CA PRO A 154 -20.92 -6.12 33.68
C PRO A 154 -21.25 -5.67 35.11
N ASN A 155 -21.57 -4.38 35.31
CA ASN A 155 -22.03 -3.84 36.58
C ASN A 155 -23.56 -3.83 36.53
N ASN A 156 -24.17 -4.69 37.37
CA ASN A 156 -25.53 -5.23 37.33
C ASN A 156 -26.70 -4.21 37.45
N THR A 157 -26.65 -3.07 36.78
CA THR A 157 -27.76 -2.11 36.63
C THR A 157 -28.13 -2.03 35.15
N PRO A 158 -29.26 -2.62 34.72
CA PRO A 158 -29.70 -2.49 33.34
C PRO A 158 -30.15 -1.05 33.08
N GLU A 159 -29.33 -0.27 32.38
CA GLU A 159 -29.79 0.98 31.79
C GLU A 159 -30.61 0.63 30.54
N THR A 160 -31.92 0.82 30.63
CA THR A 160 -32.80 0.79 29.46
C THR A 160 -32.49 1.98 28.57
N PHE A 161 -31.78 1.74 27.46
CA PHE A 161 -31.65 2.68 26.36
C PHE A 161 -32.78 2.44 25.35
N PRO A 162 -33.84 3.27 25.30
CA PRO A 162 -34.85 3.16 24.27
C PRO A 162 -34.26 3.58 22.92
N LEU A 163 -33.79 2.61 22.14
CA LEU A 163 -33.37 2.79 20.74
C LEU A 163 -34.50 3.36 19.84
N CYS A 164 -35.74 3.39 20.35
CA CYS A 164 -36.90 4.04 19.73
C CYS A 164 -36.71 5.55 19.47
N ASN A 165 -35.70 6.17 20.10
CA ASN A 165 -35.44 7.61 19.97
C ASN A 165 -34.26 7.96 19.07
N PHE A 166 -33.57 7.00 18.44
CA PHE A 166 -32.45 7.31 17.52
C PHE A 166 -32.90 8.14 16.30
N ASN A 167 -34.16 8.01 15.90
CA ASN A 167 -34.74 8.76 14.77
C ASN A 167 -35.48 10.04 15.20
N LYS A 168 -35.41 10.44 16.47
CA LYS A 168 -35.98 11.71 16.94
C LYS A 168 -34.88 12.52 17.61
N PRO A 169 -34.40 13.63 17.00
CA PRO A 169 -33.38 14.44 17.63
C PRO A 169 -33.94 14.95 18.97
N ILE A 170 -33.26 14.63 20.05
CA ILE A 170 -33.51 15.24 21.35
C ILE A 170 -33.28 16.74 21.14
N PRO A 171 -34.29 17.60 21.32
CA PRO A 171 -34.07 19.03 21.19
C PRO A 171 -33.17 19.40 22.36
N ASN A 172 -31.96 19.84 22.06
CA ASN A 172 -31.02 20.50 22.98
C ASN A 172 -29.86 19.67 23.60
N SER A 173 -29.41 18.55 23.01
CA SER A 173 -28.10 17.97 23.38
C SER A 173 -27.07 18.12 22.25
N ASP A 174 -26.06 18.95 22.48
CA ASP A 174 -24.93 19.16 21.58
C ASP A 174 -24.12 17.85 21.43
N PRO A 175 -24.08 17.21 20.24
CA PRO A 175 -23.48 15.89 20.05
C PRO A 175 -21.98 15.84 20.39
N ARG A 176 -21.31 17.01 20.38
CA ARG A 176 -19.88 17.14 20.76
C ARG A 176 -19.64 16.95 22.27
N LYS A 177 -20.62 17.27 23.12
CA LYS A 177 -20.50 17.12 24.58
C LYS A 177 -20.57 15.66 25.04
N TRP A 178 -21.39 14.85 24.36
CA TRP A 178 -21.48 13.42 24.66
C TRP A 178 -20.20 12.67 24.28
N ILE A 179 -19.63 12.96 23.10
CA ILE A 179 -18.38 12.36 22.65
C ILE A 179 -17.22 12.75 23.58
N SER A 180 -17.16 14.02 24.03
CA SER A 180 -16.13 14.47 24.96
C SER A 180 -16.30 13.85 26.36
N GLN A 181 -17.51 13.67 26.88
CA GLN A 181 -17.73 12.89 28.11
C GLN A 181 -17.32 11.42 27.96
N TYR A 182 -17.57 10.80 26.80
CA TYR A 182 -17.19 9.42 26.55
C TYR A 182 -15.67 9.23 26.48
N ILE A 183 -14.96 10.09 25.72
CA ILE A 183 -13.49 10.08 25.63
C ILE A 183 -12.86 10.29 27.02
N ASN A 184 -13.40 11.23 27.81
CA ASN A 184 -12.91 11.50 29.15
C ASN A 184 -13.19 10.35 30.14
N SER A 185 -14.25 9.57 29.93
CA SER A 185 -14.57 8.39 30.75
C SER A 185 -13.75 7.14 30.40
N SER A 186 -13.22 7.06 29.18
CA SER A 186 -12.38 5.94 28.72
C SER A 186 -10.91 6.04 29.13
N HIS A 187 -10.48 7.17 29.69
CA HIS A 187 -9.17 7.31 30.33
C HIS A 187 -9.27 6.97 31.83
N THR A 188 -9.50 5.71 32.16
CA THR A 188 -9.04 5.19 33.45
C THR A 188 -7.54 4.98 33.33
N GLU A 189 -6.77 5.89 33.94
CA GLU A 189 -5.33 5.81 34.07
C GLU A 189 -4.89 4.43 34.59
N LYS A 190 -4.25 3.66 33.72
CA LYS A 190 -3.26 2.66 34.12
C LYS A 190 -1.95 3.06 33.45
N ASP A 191 -1.18 3.86 34.15
CA ASP A 191 0.19 4.20 33.81
C ASP A 191 1.07 2.94 33.77
N PHE A 192 1.24 2.37 32.57
CA PHE A 192 2.35 1.46 32.30
C PHE A 192 3.52 2.28 31.74
N ASN A 193 4.39 2.69 32.66
CA ASN A 193 5.60 3.44 32.39
C ASN A 193 6.69 2.52 31.80
N PHE A 194 6.68 2.29 30.48
CA PHE A 194 7.86 1.75 29.78
C PHE A 194 8.79 2.90 29.39
N LYS A 195 9.75 3.20 30.26
CA LYS A 195 10.92 4.01 29.88
C LYS A 195 11.83 3.18 28.97
N LEU A 196 11.66 3.32 27.65
CA LEU A 196 12.67 2.91 26.68
C LEU A 196 13.85 3.89 26.75
N THR A 197 14.90 3.54 27.51
CA THR A 197 16.18 4.24 27.45
C THR A 197 16.90 3.88 26.16
N LYS A 198 17.14 4.87 25.30
CA LYS A 198 18.01 4.72 24.13
C LYS A 198 19.44 4.43 24.59
N PRO A 199 20.16 3.45 24.00
CA PRO A 199 21.57 3.23 24.31
C PRO A 199 22.43 4.39 23.81
N ALA A 200 23.43 4.78 24.61
CA ALA A 200 24.35 5.86 24.28
C ALA A 200 25.31 5.46 23.15
N LEU A 201 25.52 6.36 22.20
CA LEU A 201 26.50 6.22 21.12
C LEU A 201 27.93 6.35 21.68
N PRO A 202 28.92 5.60 21.15
CA PRO A 202 30.31 5.76 21.55
C PRO A 202 30.89 7.10 21.07
N PRO A 203 31.82 7.72 21.83
CA PRO A 203 32.44 8.98 21.46
C PRO A 203 33.38 8.82 20.25
N LYS A 204 33.39 9.82 19.37
CA LYS A 204 34.26 9.87 18.18
C LYS A 204 35.74 9.98 18.59
N PRO A 205 36.67 9.32 17.89
CA PRO A 205 38.10 9.46 18.13
C PRO A 205 38.59 10.85 17.71
N ILE A 206 39.43 11.44 18.56
CA ILE A 206 40.10 12.72 18.33
C ILE A 206 41.38 12.43 17.54
N PHE A 207 41.47 12.91 16.30
CA PHE A 207 42.72 12.89 15.55
C PHE A 207 43.61 14.05 15.99
N ALA A 208 44.82 13.71 16.47
CA ALA A 208 45.84 14.68 16.83
C ALA A 208 46.25 15.49 15.60
N LYS A 209 46.14 16.81 15.72
CA LYS A 209 46.58 17.79 14.73
C LYS A 209 48.12 17.75 14.69
N LYS A 210 48.71 17.28 13.58
CA LYS A 210 50.13 17.48 13.30
C LYS A 210 50.36 18.99 13.08
N VAL A 211 51.31 19.54 13.82
CA VAL A 211 51.87 20.86 13.61
C VAL A 211 53.09 20.65 12.75
N ASP A 212 52.98 20.97 11.46
CA ASP A 212 54.14 21.11 10.60
C ASP A 212 54.56 22.59 10.64
N LYS A 213 55.78 22.81 11.10
CA LYS A 213 56.52 24.07 11.02
C LYS A 213 57.26 24.07 9.69
N GLU A 214 56.97 25.01 8.83
CA GLU A 214 57.92 25.50 7.83
C GLU A 214 57.84 27.03 7.82
N GLU A 215 58.94 27.66 8.25
CA GLU A 215 59.25 29.05 8.01
C GLU A 215 59.91 29.12 6.63
N GLU A 216 59.45 29.99 5.73
CA GLU A 216 60.32 30.56 4.70
C GLU A 216 59.78 31.90 4.15
N THR A 217 60.60 32.93 4.37
CA THR A 217 60.84 34.12 3.53
C THR A 217 59.65 34.83 2.89
N VAL A 218 59.27 35.96 3.49
CA VAL A 218 58.52 37.06 2.86
C VAL A 218 59.55 38.02 2.28
N GLU A 219 59.52 38.26 0.96
CA GLU A 219 59.71 39.60 0.36
C GLU A 219 59.48 39.71 -1.17
N GLU A 220 59.17 38.62 -1.91
CA GLU A 220 58.77 38.72 -3.35
C GLU A 220 57.30 38.36 -3.64
N ALA A 221 56.50 38.01 -2.62
CA ALA A 221 55.20 37.34 -2.79
C ALA A 221 53.96 38.24 -2.67
N THR A 222 54.00 39.52 -3.07
CA THR A 222 52.77 40.35 -3.08
C THR A 222 52.04 40.36 -4.42
N GLU A 223 52.74 40.14 -5.53
CA GLU A 223 52.12 40.12 -6.87
C GLU A 223 51.68 38.70 -7.25
N GLU A 224 52.53 37.69 -7.09
CA GLU A 224 52.18 36.28 -7.36
C GLU A 224 51.07 35.76 -6.44
N ASN A 225 50.96 36.27 -5.21
CA ASN A 225 49.90 35.88 -4.28
C ASN A 225 48.55 36.50 -4.67
N ASN A 226 48.57 37.69 -5.29
CA ASN A 226 47.37 38.30 -5.87
C ASN A 226 46.95 37.58 -7.16
N GLU A 227 47.88 37.18 -8.01
CA GLU A 227 47.60 36.39 -9.22
C GLU A 227 47.05 34.99 -8.88
N ASN A 228 47.62 34.33 -7.86
CA ASN A 228 47.11 33.05 -7.36
C ASN A 228 45.69 33.16 -6.76
N LEU A 229 45.37 34.26 -6.09
CA LEU A 229 44.02 34.51 -5.58
C LEU A 229 43.01 34.72 -6.73
N VAL A 230 43.42 35.41 -7.80
CA VAL A 230 42.59 35.58 -9.01
C VAL A 230 42.36 34.24 -9.70
N LEU A 231 43.41 33.43 -9.88
CA LEU A 231 43.31 32.09 -10.47
C LEU A 231 42.44 31.14 -9.62
N GLN A 232 42.51 31.23 -8.29
CA GLN A 232 41.62 30.47 -7.40
C GLN A 232 40.16 30.88 -7.57
N ALA A 233 39.87 32.19 -7.65
CA ALA A 233 38.52 32.68 -7.88
C ALA A 233 37.97 32.24 -9.25
N GLU A 234 38.78 32.25 -10.30
CA GLU A 234 38.42 31.75 -11.63
C GLU A 234 38.16 30.23 -11.61
N TYR A 235 38.99 29.46 -10.90
CA TYR A 235 38.80 28.02 -10.72
C TYR A 235 37.50 27.70 -9.97
N GLU A 236 37.21 28.44 -8.89
CA GLU A 236 35.97 28.30 -8.12
C GLU A 236 34.74 28.66 -8.96
N GLN A 237 34.83 29.70 -9.79
CA GLN A 237 33.77 30.06 -10.73
C GLN A 237 33.53 28.94 -11.75
N LYS A 238 34.60 28.37 -12.34
CA LYS A 238 34.48 27.25 -13.29
C LYS A 238 33.95 25.99 -12.63
N LEU A 239 34.31 25.73 -11.37
CA LEU A 239 33.78 24.62 -10.58
C LEU A 239 32.29 24.80 -10.29
N ALA A 240 31.85 26.03 -10.01
CA ALA A 240 30.44 26.35 -9.83
C ALA A 240 29.64 26.17 -11.13
N GLU A 241 30.16 26.62 -12.27
CA GLU A 241 29.57 26.39 -13.60
C GLU A 241 29.45 24.89 -13.91
N TYR A 242 30.49 24.10 -13.62
CA TYR A 242 30.48 22.65 -13.81
C TYR A 242 29.43 21.96 -12.93
N LYS A 243 29.34 22.34 -11.65
CA LYS A 243 28.30 21.81 -10.74
C LYS A 243 26.89 22.14 -11.21
N ALA A 244 26.65 23.36 -11.68
CA ALA A 244 25.35 23.76 -12.22
C ALA A 244 24.98 22.97 -13.49
N LEU A 245 25.96 22.66 -14.35
CA LEU A 245 25.74 21.77 -15.51
C LEU A 245 25.46 20.33 -15.10
N GLN A 246 26.12 19.84 -14.05
CA GLN A 246 25.90 18.50 -13.52
C GLN A 246 24.51 18.36 -12.89
N GLU A 247 24.02 19.39 -12.19
CA GLU A 247 22.64 19.45 -11.69
C GLU A 247 21.63 19.44 -12.83
N LYS A 248 21.84 20.24 -13.89
CA LYS A 248 20.98 20.22 -15.08
C LYS A 248 20.95 18.83 -15.74
N ARG A 249 22.10 18.17 -15.83
CA ARG A 249 22.18 16.80 -16.34
C ARG A 249 21.35 15.83 -15.49
N SER A 250 21.46 15.92 -14.17
CA SER A 250 20.65 15.08 -13.25
C SER A 250 19.16 15.33 -13.44
N GLN A 251 18.74 16.59 -13.60
CA GLN A 251 17.33 16.94 -13.85
C GLN A 251 16.83 16.35 -15.17
N PHE A 252 17.62 16.40 -16.25
CA PHE A 252 17.25 15.78 -17.52
C PHE A 252 17.20 14.24 -17.42
N GLU A 253 18.11 13.62 -16.66
CA GLU A 253 18.09 12.17 -16.42
C GLU A 253 16.87 11.73 -15.59
N GLU A 254 16.40 12.55 -14.66
CA GLU A 254 15.13 12.32 -13.94
C GLU A 254 13.93 12.48 -14.85
N GLN A 255 13.88 13.52 -15.68
CA GLN A 255 12.81 13.72 -16.66
C GLN A 255 12.72 12.57 -17.66
N ASN A 256 13.86 12.08 -18.15
CA ASN A 256 13.90 10.91 -19.04
C ASN A 256 13.39 9.65 -18.34
N ARG A 257 13.79 9.41 -17.09
CA ARG A 257 13.26 8.28 -16.31
C ARG A 257 11.77 8.39 -16.06
N GLU A 258 11.24 9.58 -15.82
CA GLU A 258 9.79 9.78 -15.71
C GLU A 258 9.06 9.49 -17.01
N LEU A 259 9.63 9.90 -18.15
CA LEU A 259 9.06 9.63 -19.47
C LEU A 259 9.10 8.14 -19.80
N GLU A 260 10.20 7.44 -19.55
CA GLU A 260 10.32 5.99 -19.71
C GLU A 260 9.32 5.25 -18.82
N ASN A 261 9.17 5.67 -17.56
CA ASN A 261 8.17 5.10 -16.66
C ASN A 261 6.74 5.36 -17.16
N LYS A 262 6.45 6.53 -17.74
CA LYS A 262 5.14 6.81 -18.35
C LYS A 262 4.92 5.95 -19.60
N LEU A 263 5.95 5.74 -20.42
CA LEU A 263 5.91 4.92 -21.63
C LEU A 263 5.68 3.44 -21.31
N SER A 264 6.38 2.92 -20.29
CA SER A 264 6.28 1.52 -19.84
C SER A 264 4.88 1.11 -19.34
N LYS A 265 4.02 2.08 -19.02
CA LYS A 265 2.63 1.83 -18.64
C LYS A 265 1.74 1.50 -19.83
N TYR A 266 2.16 1.85 -21.04
CA TYR A 266 1.44 1.54 -22.27
C TYR A 266 1.92 0.21 -22.84
N LYS A 267 1.01 -0.54 -23.45
CA LYS A 267 1.35 -1.81 -24.08
C LYS A 267 2.29 -1.56 -25.27
N PRO A 268 3.32 -2.40 -25.47
CA PRO A 268 4.26 -2.25 -26.59
C PRO A 268 3.57 -2.29 -27.96
N GLU A 269 2.47 -3.06 -28.06
CA GLU A 269 1.62 -3.13 -29.27
C GLU A 269 0.97 -1.79 -29.62
N LEU A 270 0.67 -0.96 -28.61
CA LEU A 270 0.07 0.36 -28.82
C LEU A 270 1.12 1.37 -29.29
N ILE A 271 2.37 1.19 -28.85
CA ILE A 271 3.52 2.00 -29.25
C ILE A 271 3.87 1.68 -30.71
N GLU A 272 3.92 0.40 -31.08
CA GLU A 272 4.10 -0.05 -32.48
C GLU A 272 2.95 0.42 -33.39
N ALA A 273 1.72 0.46 -32.87
CA ALA A 273 0.56 1.00 -33.60
C ALA A 273 0.57 2.54 -33.75
N LEU A 274 1.27 3.26 -32.86
CA LEU A 274 1.43 4.72 -32.91
C LEU A 274 2.56 5.13 -33.87
N ASP A 275 3.58 4.29 -34.04
CA ASP A 275 4.69 4.53 -34.97
C ASP A 275 4.21 4.52 -36.43
N ASP A 276 3.36 3.55 -36.82
CA ASP A 276 2.74 3.48 -38.16
C ASP A 276 1.26 3.02 -38.12
N PRO A 277 0.31 3.97 -37.95
CA PRO A 277 -1.10 3.63 -37.77
C PRO A 277 -1.73 2.98 -39.01
N GLU A 278 -1.32 3.39 -40.21
CA GLU A 278 -1.86 2.85 -41.46
C GLU A 278 -1.46 1.38 -41.70
N ALA A 279 -0.20 1.04 -41.42
CA ALA A 279 0.31 -0.32 -41.54
C ALA A 279 -0.33 -1.26 -40.50
N TYR A 280 -0.53 -0.77 -39.28
CA TYR A 280 -1.20 -1.52 -38.22
C TYR A 280 -2.66 -1.82 -38.56
N VAL A 281 -3.40 -0.83 -39.08
CA VAL A 281 -4.78 -1.03 -39.56
C VAL A 281 -4.83 -2.05 -40.70
N GLN A 282 -3.89 -2.01 -41.65
CA GLN A 282 -3.82 -3.01 -42.72
C GLN A 282 -3.55 -4.42 -42.19
N LYS A 283 -2.65 -4.57 -41.22
CA LYS A 283 -2.37 -5.86 -40.54
C LYS A 283 -3.60 -6.39 -39.80
N LEU A 284 -4.35 -5.51 -39.14
CA LEU A 284 -5.62 -5.87 -38.50
C LEU A 284 -6.68 -6.28 -39.52
N MET A 285 -6.84 -5.53 -40.62
CA MET A 285 -7.77 -5.90 -41.69
C MET A 285 -7.44 -7.27 -42.29
N GLY A 286 -6.15 -7.56 -42.52
CA GLY A 286 -5.70 -8.87 -42.99
C GLY A 286 -6.06 -9.99 -42.01
N LYS A 287 -5.83 -9.78 -40.71
CA LYS A 287 -6.16 -10.75 -39.66
C LYS A 287 -7.67 -10.97 -39.52
N ILE A 288 -8.47 -9.92 -39.65
CA ILE A 288 -9.93 -10.01 -39.64
C ILE A 288 -10.43 -10.80 -40.86
N ALA A 289 -9.86 -10.55 -42.04
CA ALA A 289 -10.23 -11.30 -43.25
C ALA A 289 -9.89 -12.79 -43.12
N GLU A 290 -8.74 -13.13 -42.54
CA GLU A 290 -8.33 -14.52 -42.29
C GLU A 290 -9.24 -15.23 -41.29
N LEU A 291 -9.60 -14.57 -40.18
CA LEU A 291 -10.55 -15.09 -39.20
C LEU A 291 -11.95 -15.27 -39.77
N ASN A 292 -12.44 -14.31 -40.58
CA ASN A 292 -13.73 -14.44 -41.24
C ASN A 292 -13.74 -15.64 -42.21
N LYS A 293 -12.64 -15.84 -42.94
CA LYS A 293 -12.50 -16.99 -43.84
C LYS A 293 -12.51 -18.31 -43.07
N GLN A 294 -11.79 -18.41 -41.96
CA GLN A 294 -11.81 -19.60 -41.09
C GLN A 294 -13.22 -19.89 -40.56
N MET A 295 -13.93 -18.85 -40.11
CA MET A 295 -15.30 -18.99 -39.65
C MET A 295 -16.24 -19.48 -40.75
N GLU A 296 -16.12 -18.96 -41.98
CA GLU A 296 -16.89 -19.45 -43.13
C GLU A 296 -16.59 -20.93 -43.42
N GLU A 297 -15.32 -21.33 -43.45
CA GLU A 297 -14.90 -22.73 -43.64
C GLU A 297 -15.49 -23.65 -42.55
N ASP A 298 -15.41 -23.25 -41.28
CA ASP A 298 -15.96 -24.01 -40.15
C ASP A 298 -17.49 -24.12 -40.25
N THR A 299 -18.19 -23.04 -40.61
CA THR A 299 -19.65 -23.07 -40.81
C THR A 299 -20.03 -24.02 -41.94
N GLN A 300 -19.27 -24.04 -43.03
CA GLN A 300 -19.50 -24.94 -44.16
C GLN A 300 -19.27 -26.40 -43.78
N ILE A 301 -18.25 -26.70 -42.95
CA ILE A 301 -18.00 -28.05 -42.42
C ILE A 301 -19.18 -28.50 -41.54
N ILE A 302 -19.67 -27.63 -40.65
CA ILE A 302 -20.82 -27.92 -39.79
C ILE A 302 -22.08 -28.17 -40.64
N GLU A 303 -22.31 -27.38 -41.68
CA GLU A 303 -23.48 -27.54 -42.53
C GLU A 303 -23.40 -28.81 -43.38
N ASN A 304 -22.24 -29.12 -43.96
CA ASN A 304 -22.00 -30.36 -44.69
C ASN A 304 -22.16 -31.61 -43.80
N THR A 305 -21.67 -31.57 -42.56
CA THR A 305 -21.85 -32.67 -41.60
C THR A 305 -23.30 -32.82 -41.17
N LYS A 306 -24.03 -31.72 -40.95
CA LYS A 306 -25.48 -31.76 -40.69
C LYS A 306 -26.24 -32.37 -41.86
N GLN A 307 -25.95 -31.95 -43.10
CA GLN A 307 -26.60 -32.50 -44.30
C GLN A 307 -26.28 -33.99 -44.48
N ALA A 308 -25.03 -34.41 -44.30
CA ALA A 308 -24.64 -35.82 -44.38
C ALA A 308 -25.32 -36.67 -43.30
N ASN A 309 -25.44 -36.15 -42.07
CA ASN A 309 -26.15 -36.83 -40.98
C ASN A 309 -27.65 -36.91 -41.25
N ALA A 310 -28.26 -35.86 -41.79
CA ALA A 310 -29.67 -35.86 -42.20
C ALA A 310 -29.94 -36.90 -43.31
N GLN A 311 -29.05 -36.97 -44.31
CA GLN A 311 -29.14 -37.99 -45.38
C GLN A 311 -28.98 -39.40 -44.83
N LYS A 312 -28.00 -39.64 -43.94
CA LYS A 312 -27.85 -40.93 -43.26
C LYS A 312 -29.08 -41.30 -42.43
N LYS A 313 -29.67 -40.35 -41.71
CA LYS A 313 -30.92 -40.56 -40.95
C LYS A 313 -32.09 -40.95 -41.87
N LEU A 314 -32.17 -40.32 -43.05
CA LEU A 314 -33.20 -40.62 -44.05
C LEU A 314 -33.01 -42.01 -44.66
N GLN A 315 -31.78 -42.37 -45.04
CA GLN A 315 -31.43 -43.70 -45.54
C GLN A 315 -31.70 -44.78 -44.50
N MET A 316 -31.29 -44.57 -43.25
CA MET A 316 -31.56 -45.49 -42.14
C MET A 316 -33.08 -45.65 -41.91
N ARG A 317 -33.86 -44.56 -42.06
CA ARG A 317 -35.33 -44.61 -41.96
C ARG A 317 -35.97 -45.42 -43.10
N GLU A 318 -35.45 -45.30 -44.32
CA GLU A 318 -35.89 -46.08 -45.47
C GLU A 318 -35.50 -47.56 -45.35
N GLU A 319 -34.30 -47.87 -44.86
CA GLU A 319 -33.83 -49.22 -44.56
C GLU A 319 -34.68 -49.89 -43.47
N LEU A 320 -34.97 -49.17 -42.37
CA LEU A 320 -35.87 -49.64 -41.31
C LEU A 320 -37.29 -49.91 -41.83
N LYS A 321 -37.81 -49.05 -42.72
CA LYS A 321 -39.11 -49.24 -43.37
C LYS A 321 -39.13 -50.47 -44.29
N ASN A 322 -38.00 -50.78 -44.95
CA ASN A 322 -37.85 -51.93 -45.83
C ASN A 322 -37.63 -53.25 -45.06
N LEU A 323 -37.01 -53.20 -43.87
CA LEU A 323 -36.71 -54.36 -43.03
C LEU A 323 -37.90 -54.83 -42.17
N GLY A 324 -38.96 -54.01 -42.04
CA GLY A 324 -40.18 -54.40 -41.32
C GLY A 324 -39.97 -54.64 -39.82
N THR A 325 -38.82 -54.23 -39.27
CA THR A 325 -38.51 -54.25 -37.84
C THR A 325 -39.12 -53.04 -37.15
N ASP A 326 -40.29 -53.32 -36.60
CA ASP A 326 -40.87 -52.92 -35.32
C ASP A 326 -41.02 -51.43 -34.96
N ASP A 327 -42.29 -51.07 -34.73
CA ASP A 327 -42.78 -49.86 -34.05
C ASP A 327 -42.03 -49.50 -32.75
N GLU A 328 -41.30 -50.45 -32.15
CA GLU A 328 -40.59 -50.28 -30.87
C GLU A 328 -39.31 -49.43 -31.00
N GLU A 329 -38.48 -49.61 -32.04
CA GLU A 329 -37.30 -48.76 -32.24
C GLU A 329 -37.69 -47.35 -32.69
N ILE A 330 -38.74 -47.23 -33.50
CA ILE A 330 -39.31 -45.93 -33.89
C ILE A 330 -39.84 -45.19 -32.65
N ARG A 331 -40.48 -45.88 -31.70
CA ARG A 331 -40.88 -45.29 -30.43
C ARG A 331 -39.70 -44.83 -29.58
N ARG A 332 -38.63 -45.64 -29.47
CA ARG A 332 -37.43 -45.24 -28.72
C ARG A 332 -36.75 -44.01 -29.32
N ILE A 333 -36.71 -43.89 -30.64
CA ILE A 333 -36.19 -42.70 -31.31
C ILE A 333 -37.06 -41.48 -31.01
N GLN A 334 -38.39 -41.62 -31.00
CA GLN A 334 -39.31 -40.53 -30.64
C GLN A 334 -39.16 -40.10 -29.16
N GLU A 335 -38.97 -41.05 -28.25
CA GLU A 335 -38.66 -40.73 -26.84
C GLU A 335 -37.34 -39.97 -26.71
N MET A 336 -36.28 -40.40 -27.41
CA MET A 336 -35.00 -39.68 -27.41
C MET A 336 -35.10 -38.29 -28.05
N GLU A 337 -35.94 -38.10 -29.08
CA GLU A 337 -36.20 -36.78 -29.68
C GLU A 337 -36.94 -35.86 -28.70
N ALA A 338 -37.91 -36.37 -27.94
CA ALA A 338 -38.59 -35.62 -26.89
C ALA A 338 -37.67 -35.27 -25.71
N ASP A 339 -36.77 -36.18 -25.32
CA ASP A 339 -35.76 -35.92 -24.30
C ASP A 339 -34.77 -34.83 -24.75
N LEU A 340 -34.37 -34.81 -26.02
CA LEU A 340 -33.53 -33.76 -26.59
C LEU A 340 -34.24 -32.40 -26.58
N GLU A 341 -35.52 -32.35 -26.97
CA GLU A 341 -36.33 -31.13 -26.92
C GLU A 341 -36.43 -30.58 -25.49
N GLY A 342 -36.59 -31.46 -24.49
CA GLY A 342 -36.55 -31.07 -23.07
C GLY A 342 -35.18 -30.57 -22.58
N VAL A 343 -34.07 -31.04 -23.18
CA VAL A 343 -32.73 -30.50 -22.92
C VAL A 343 -32.57 -29.12 -23.54
N ASP A 344 -33.07 -28.89 -24.75
CA ASP A 344 -33.03 -27.60 -25.42
C ASP A 344 -33.82 -26.53 -24.65
N GLU A 345 -35.01 -26.87 -24.13
CA GLU A 345 -35.79 -25.97 -23.24
C GLU A 345 -35.01 -25.59 -21.97
N ARG A 346 -34.26 -26.53 -21.39
CA ARG A 346 -33.40 -26.27 -20.22
C ARG A 346 -32.22 -25.37 -20.58
N ILE A 347 -31.63 -25.53 -21.76
CA ILE A 347 -30.57 -24.66 -22.27
C ILE A 347 -31.12 -23.23 -22.43
N GLU A 348 -32.28 -23.05 -23.06
CA GLU A 348 -32.91 -21.74 -23.21
C GLU A 348 -33.19 -21.06 -21.86
N SER A 349 -33.74 -21.82 -20.90
CA SER A 349 -33.99 -21.31 -19.54
C SER A 349 -32.71 -20.87 -18.83
N ASN A 350 -31.62 -21.64 -18.99
CA ASN A 350 -30.31 -21.29 -18.44
C ASN A 350 -29.72 -20.04 -19.11
N VAL A 351 -29.87 -19.89 -20.43
CA VAL A 351 -29.44 -18.68 -21.16
C VAL A 351 -30.19 -17.46 -20.65
N MET A 352 -31.52 -17.54 -20.50
CA MET A 352 -32.35 -16.46 -19.93
C MET A 352 -31.95 -16.10 -18.50
N LEU A 353 -31.57 -17.09 -17.68
CA LEU A 353 -31.05 -16.85 -16.34
C LEU A 353 -29.70 -16.15 -16.38
N ALA A 354 -28.80 -16.56 -17.26
CA ALA A 354 -27.49 -15.95 -17.44
C ALA A 354 -27.60 -14.47 -17.87
N GLU A 355 -28.53 -14.15 -18.77
CA GLU A 355 -28.82 -12.76 -19.16
C GLU A 355 -29.34 -11.91 -17.99
N LYS A 356 -30.25 -12.47 -17.16
CA LYS A 356 -30.73 -11.79 -15.96
C LYS A 356 -29.60 -11.52 -14.97
N LEU A 357 -28.67 -12.45 -14.80
CA LEU A 357 -27.50 -12.27 -13.94
C LEU A 357 -26.54 -11.22 -14.50
N ARG A 358 -26.27 -11.22 -15.81
CA ARG A 358 -25.48 -10.18 -16.48
C ARG A 358 -26.07 -8.79 -16.27
N LYS A 359 -27.39 -8.64 -16.42
CA LYS A 359 -28.09 -7.37 -16.19
C LYS A 359 -28.06 -6.91 -14.73
N LYS A 360 -27.97 -7.84 -13.77
CA LYS A 360 -27.76 -7.49 -12.36
C LYS A 360 -26.33 -7.04 -12.10
N LEU A 361 -25.36 -7.72 -12.69
CA LEU A 361 -23.94 -7.34 -12.58
C LEU A 361 -23.69 -5.95 -13.16
N SER A 362 -24.24 -5.63 -14.33
CA SER A 362 -24.05 -4.30 -14.94
C SER A 362 -24.59 -3.17 -14.06
N LYS A 363 -25.69 -3.39 -13.32
CA LYS A 363 -26.23 -2.40 -12.38
C LYS A 363 -25.32 -2.20 -11.16
N ILE A 364 -24.66 -3.26 -10.69
CA ILE A 364 -23.70 -3.16 -9.58
C ILE A 364 -22.48 -2.34 -10.03
N ASP A 365 -22.01 -2.53 -11.26
CA ASP A 365 -20.91 -1.73 -11.81
C ASP A 365 -21.26 -0.24 -11.90
N ASP A 366 -22.49 0.10 -12.30
CA ASP A 366 -22.99 1.49 -12.31
C ASP A 366 -23.02 2.10 -10.89
N ASP A 367 -23.48 1.34 -9.89
CA ASP A 367 -23.53 1.78 -8.49
C ASP A 367 -22.12 1.99 -7.91
N VAL A 368 -21.17 1.11 -8.23
CA VAL A 368 -19.75 1.24 -7.82
C VAL A 368 -19.10 2.45 -8.49
N GLN A 369 -19.38 2.69 -9.77
CA GLN A 369 -18.88 3.88 -10.47
C GLN A 369 -19.43 5.17 -9.84
N SER A 370 -20.70 5.18 -9.43
CA SER A 370 -21.30 6.29 -8.67
C SER A 370 -20.60 6.52 -7.33
N MET A 371 -20.28 5.45 -6.60
CA MET A 371 -19.54 5.52 -5.34
C MET A 371 -18.13 6.09 -5.53
N TYR A 372 -17.41 5.69 -6.59
CA TYR A 372 -16.07 6.23 -6.89
C TYR A 372 -16.11 7.73 -7.18
N VAL A 373 -17.12 8.20 -7.93
CA VAL A 373 -17.31 9.64 -8.20
C VAL A 373 -17.59 10.42 -6.92
N LEU A 374 -18.39 9.87 -6.00
CA LEU A 374 -18.66 10.49 -4.69
C LEU A 374 -17.40 10.55 -3.82
N GLU A 375 -16.59 9.49 -3.82
CA GLU A 375 -15.31 9.45 -3.09
C GLU A 375 -14.33 10.50 -3.64
N GLN A 376 -14.24 10.62 -4.96
CA GLN A 376 -13.38 11.60 -5.60
C GLN A 376 -13.80 13.04 -5.26
N ARG A 377 -15.11 13.32 -5.28
CA ARG A 377 -15.64 14.62 -4.84
C ARG A 377 -15.35 14.90 -3.36
N SER A 378 -15.40 13.87 -2.50
CA SER A 378 -15.03 14.02 -1.07
C SER A 378 -13.57 14.42 -0.91
N LYS A 379 -12.65 13.77 -1.66
CA LYS A 379 -11.22 14.08 -1.64
C LYS A 379 -10.93 15.50 -2.11
N GLU A 380 -11.64 15.98 -3.13
CA GLU A 380 -11.54 17.36 -3.61
C GLU A 380 -12.00 18.38 -2.56
N LEU A 381 -13.10 18.09 -1.86
CA LEU A 381 -13.59 18.92 -0.75
C LEU A 381 -12.58 18.96 0.40
N ASP A 382 -12.00 17.82 0.78
CA ASP A 382 -10.95 17.77 1.82
C ASP A 382 -9.71 18.58 1.43
N ALA A 383 -9.29 18.51 0.16
CA ALA A 383 -8.17 19.30 -0.34
C ALA A 383 -8.48 20.81 -0.28
N MET A 384 -9.71 21.21 -0.59
CA MET A 384 -10.16 22.60 -0.48
C MET A 384 -10.19 23.08 0.97
N VAL A 385 -10.67 22.26 1.91
CA VAL A 385 -10.67 22.57 3.35
C VAL A 385 -9.24 22.74 3.86
N ARG A 386 -8.31 21.83 3.52
CA ARG A 386 -6.90 21.95 3.92
C ARG A 386 -6.27 23.24 3.39
N LYS A 387 -6.60 23.65 2.16
CA LYS A 387 -6.13 24.92 1.61
C LYS A 387 -6.68 26.11 2.39
N GLN A 388 -7.97 26.11 2.72
CA GLN A 388 -8.59 27.15 3.54
C GLN A 388 -7.97 27.23 4.94
N GLU A 389 -7.63 26.09 5.55
CA GLU A 389 -6.92 26.05 6.83
C GLU A 389 -5.53 26.70 6.73
N GLN A 390 -4.77 26.40 5.69
CA GLN A 390 -3.47 27.04 5.43
C GLN A 390 -3.60 28.56 5.26
N ASP A 391 -4.59 29.00 4.48
CA ASP A 391 -4.86 30.43 4.27
C ASP A 391 -5.28 31.12 5.59
N MET A 392 -6.09 30.46 6.42
CA MET A 392 -6.44 30.98 7.75
C MET A 392 -5.23 31.11 8.67
N VAL A 393 -4.34 30.11 8.70
CA VAL A 393 -3.11 30.17 9.50
C VAL A 393 -2.23 31.32 9.03
N LYS A 394 -2.06 31.49 7.72
CA LYS A 394 -1.31 32.61 7.15
C LYS A 394 -1.92 33.97 7.54
N MET A 395 -3.23 34.13 7.46
CA MET A 395 -3.90 35.35 7.92
C MET A 395 -3.73 35.59 9.43
N GLN A 396 -3.67 34.54 10.25
CA GLN A 396 -3.39 34.67 11.68
C GLN A 396 -1.96 35.14 11.95
N GLU A 397 -0.98 34.61 11.21
CA GLU A 397 0.41 35.05 11.29
C GLU A 397 0.56 36.52 10.88
N GLU A 398 -0.08 36.94 9.78
CA GLU A 398 -0.12 38.33 9.33
C GLU A 398 -0.75 39.25 10.38
N ARG A 399 -1.89 38.86 10.96
CA ARG A 399 -2.53 39.60 12.07
C ARG A 399 -1.62 39.72 13.28
N HIS A 400 -0.91 38.66 13.64
CA HIS A 400 0.01 38.68 14.77
C HIS A 400 1.23 39.58 14.49
N ALA A 401 1.74 39.59 13.26
CA ALA A 401 2.79 40.50 12.84
C ALA A 401 2.33 41.97 12.91
N LEU A 402 1.12 42.27 12.45
CA LEU A 402 0.52 43.62 12.55
C LEU A 402 0.35 44.06 14.00
N ARG A 403 -0.14 43.20 14.91
CA ARG A 403 -0.22 43.55 16.34
C ARG A 403 1.14 43.86 16.95
N LYS A 404 2.17 43.06 16.64
CA LYS A 404 3.54 43.34 17.08
C LYS A 404 4.10 44.65 16.53
N GLN A 405 3.66 45.08 15.35
CA GLN A 405 4.03 46.37 14.80
C GLN A 405 3.30 47.50 15.54
N GLU A 406 1.99 47.36 15.76
CA GLU A 406 1.18 48.30 16.53
C GLU A 406 1.75 48.49 17.95
N GLU A 407 2.13 47.42 18.64
CA GLU A 407 2.78 47.48 19.96
C GLU A 407 4.08 48.30 19.89
N ARG A 408 4.96 48.02 18.92
CA ARG A 408 6.21 48.77 18.73
C ARG A 408 5.98 50.25 18.45
N GLU A 409 5.00 50.57 17.61
CA GLU A 409 4.61 51.95 17.30
C GLU A 409 4.02 52.64 18.53
N SER A 410 3.18 51.97 19.31
CA SER A 410 2.62 52.49 20.56
C SER A 410 3.70 52.77 21.61
N GLU A 411 4.70 51.89 21.74
CA GLU A 411 5.86 52.10 22.62
C GLU A 411 6.72 53.25 22.15
N ALA A 412 6.93 53.40 20.84
CA ALA A 412 7.64 54.54 20.26
C ALA A 412 6.92 55.86 20.57
N VAL A 413 5.60 55.90 20.40
CA VAL A 413 4.76 57.07 20.74
C VAL A 413 4.83 57.37 22.24
N ASN A 414 4.70 56.36 23.10
CA ASN A 414 4.81 56.53 24.56
C ASN A 414 6.19 57.07 24.99
N ARG A 415 7.28 56.59 24.37
CA ARG A 415 8.63 57.14 24.58
C ARG A 415 8.71 58.60 24.16
N SER A 416 8.16 58.97 23.00
CA SER A 416 8.10 60.36 22.55
C SER A 416 7.31 61.25 23.51
N PHE A 417 6.16 60.79 24.01
CA PHE A 417 5.39 61.51 25.02
C PHE A 417 6.16 61.67 26.34
N ALA A 418 6.87 60.65 26.80
CA ALA A 418 7.71 60.73 27.99
C ALA A 418 8.83 61.76 27.83
N ILE A 419 9.47 61.82 26.65
CA ILE A 419 10.49 62.82 26.32
C ILE A 419 9.87 64.23 26.35
N ILE A 420 8.75 64.44 25.67
CA ILE A 420 8.04 65.74 25.65
C ILE A 420 7.65 66.17 27.06
N TYR A 421 7.10 65.25 27.87
CA TYR A 421 6.72 65.52 29.25
C TYR A 421 7.91 65.94 30.11
N ASN A 422 9.06 65.26 29.97
CA ASN A 422 10.29 65.62 30.66
C ASN A 422 10.80 67.02 30.24
N ILE A 423 10.76 67.34 28.94
CA ILE A 423 11.13 68.68 28.45
C ILE A 423 10.20 69.74 29.05
N LEU A 424 8.89 69.52 29.04
CA LEU A 424 7.91 70.45 29.62
C LEU A 424 8.12 70.65 31.12
N LEU A 425 8.44 69.58 31.87
CA LEU A 425 8.79 69.68 33.28
C LEU A 425 10.06 70.51 33.49
N GLN A 426 11.12 70.28 32.71
CA GLN A 426 12.35 71.06 32.77
C GLN A 426 12.10 72.54 32.48
N VAL A 427 11.28 72.86 31.47
CA VAL A 427 10.89 74.24 31.16
C VAL A 427 10.10 74.87 32.31
N LYS A 428 9.14 74.15 32.90
CA LYS A 428 8.36 74.65 34.05
C LYS A 428 9.26 74.93 35.26
N ILE A 429 10.20 74.03 35.55
CA ILE A 429 11.19 74.22 36.61
C ILE A 429 12.05 75.46 36.31
N SER A 430 12.54 75.59 35.08
CA SER A 430 13.38 76.71 34.65
C SER A 430 12.63 78.06 34.72
N CYS A 431 11.36 78.10 34.29
CA CYS A 431 10.48 79.27 34.44
C CYS A 431 10.20 79.59 35.92
N SER A 432 10.02 78.59 36.78
CA SER A 432 9.84 78.80 38.22
C SER A 432 11.09 79.43 38.83
N TYR A 433 12.29 78.92 38.52
CA TYR A 433 13.55 79.54 38.93
C TYR A 433 13.74 80.96 38.40
N PHE A 434 13.35 81.22 37.16
CA PHE A 434 13.42 82.56 36.56
C PHE A 434 12.44 83.56 37.19
N SER A 435 11.23 83.11 37.53
CA SER A 435 10.25 83.92 38.25
C SER A 435 10.69 84.20 39.69
N HIS A 436 11.28 83.22 40.38
CA HIS A 436 11.83 83.39 41.72
C HIS A 436 13.04 84.33 41.75
N SER A 437 13.91 84.27 40.74
CA SER A 437 15.05 85.18 40.64
C SER A 437 14.62 86.61 40.28
N TYR A 438 13.62 86.78 39.42
CA TYR A 438 13.01 88.09 39.15
C TYR A 438 12.31 88.69 40.37
N LEU A 439 11.52 87.89 41.12
CA LEU A 439 10.91 88.33 42.37
C LEU A 439 11.95 88.70 43.43
N ARG A 440 13.05 87.94 43.55
CA ARG A 440 14.17 88.31 44.43
C ARG A 440 14.83 89.62 44.02
N ARG A 441 14.98 89.87 42.71
CA ARG A 441 15.56 91.12 42.19
C ARG A 441 14.64 92.31 42.42
N ALA A 442 13.33 92.14 42.19
CA ALA A 442 12.33 93.18 42.45
C ALA A 442 12.20 93.53 43.95
N VAL A 443 12.35 92.56 44.86
CA VAL A 443 12.40 92.81 46.31
C VAL A 443 13.67 93.58 46.70
N LEU A 444 14.81 93.29 46.08
CA LEU A 444 16.06 94.02 46.31
C LEU A 444 16.03 95.45 45.75
N GLU A 445 15.42 95.66 44.59
CA GLU A 445 15.24 97.00 44.00
C GLU A 445 14.16 97.83 44.72
N GLY A 446 13.08 97.20 45.20
CA GLY A 446 12.07 97.84 46.05
C GLY A 446 12.64 98.32 47.39
N SER A 447 13.51 97.52 48.01
CA SER A 447 14.21 97.90 49.26
C SER A 447 15.26 99.01 49.06
N SER A 448 15.71 99.24 47.82
CA SER A 448 16.59 100.36 47.46
C SER A 448 15.81 101.66 47.23
N MET A 449 14.62 101.61 46.64
CA MET A 449 13.76 102.78 46.44
C MET A 449 13.14 103.32 47.74
N GLU A 450 12.87 102.46 48.72
CA GLU A 450 12.31 102.89 50.01
C GLU A 450 13.35 103.62 50.89
N LYS A 451 14.65 103.41 50.64
CA LYS A 451 15.74 104.14 51.30
C LYS A 451 16.02 105.53 50.71
N ASN A 452 15.45 105.86 49.55
CA ASN A 452 15.61 107.18 48.90
C ASN A 452 14.40 108.12 49.08
N LYS A 453 13.38 107.74 49.85
CA LYS A 453 12.27 108.61 50.28
C LYS A 453 12.43 109.22 51.67
N ILE A 454 13.55 108.92 52.34
CA ILE A 454 13.98 109.56 53.59
C ILE A 454 15.30 110.27 53.29
N LYS A 455 15.22 111.40 52.59
CA LYS A 455 16.25 112.44 52.56
C LYS A 455 15.63 113.77 52.17
#